data_AF-A0A067RJ58-F1
#
_entry.id   AF-A0A067RJ58-F1
#
_cell.length_a   1.000
_cell.length_b   1.000
_cell.length_c   1.000
_cell.angle_alpha   90.00
_cell.angle_beta   90.00
_cell.angle_gamma   90.00
#
_symmetry.space_group_name_H-M   'P 1'
#
loop_
_entity.id
_entity.type
_entity.pdbx_description
1 polymer ?
#
loop_
_entity_poly.entity_id
_entity_poly.type
_entity_poly.pdbx_seq_one_letter_code
_entity_poly.pdbx_strand_id
1 'polypeptide(L)'
;VEEVKEFCYLGSKITKDGRSKDDIKNRLAQAKRAFFKKRSLLVSNIDLVLGKIFLKLYVWSTALYGSGTWSVGKPERRRVEAFEMWCYRRMLRIKWTDKVRNELVLDRIGEGRSLWKNLTRRRDRMVGHILRHPG
;
A
#
# COMPACT_ATOMS: atom_id res chain seq x y z
N VAL A 1 -3.58 -23.85 -25.11
CA VAL A 1 -3.21 -22.72 -24.22
C VAL A 1 -1.70 -22.71 -24.12
N GLU A 2 -1.02 -21.74 -24.74
CA GLU A 2 0.43 -21.62 -24.65
C GLU A 2 0.83 -20.95 -23.33
N GLU A 3 1.73 -21.59 -22.58
CA GLU A 3 2.20 -21.11 -21.28
C GLU A 3 3.34 -20.10 -21.49
N VAL A 4 3.04 -18.80 -21.40
CA VAL A 4 4.04 -17.73 -21.61
C VAL A 4 4.77 -17.40 -20.31
N LYS A 5 6.12 -17.39 -20.35
CA LYS A 5 6.99 -17.16 -19.17
C LYS A 5 6.89 -15.75 -18.56
N GLU A 6 6.60 -14.72 -19.36
CA GLU A 6 6.31 -13.36 -18.89
C GLU A 6 5.18 -12.69 -19.68
N PHE A 7 4.34 -11.92 -18.99
CA PHE A 7 3.27 -11.14 -19.60
C PHE A 7 3.25 -9.71 -19.03
N CYS A 8 3.27 -8.70 -19.91
CA CYS A 8 3.12 -7.31 -19.51
C CYS A 8 1.63 -6.95 -19.48
N TYR A 9 1.08 -6.73 -18.28
CA TYR A 9 -0.30 -6.25 -18.11
C TYR A 9 -0.31 -4.89 -17.41
N LEU A 10 -0.82 -3.86 -18.10
CA LEU A 10 -0.99 -2.50 -17.56
C LEU A 10 0.28 -1.93 -16.91
N GLY A 11 1.46 -2.23 -17.48
CA GLY A 11 2.75 -1.77 -16.98
C GLY A 11 3.37 -2.61 -15.85
N SER A 12 2.74 -3.72 -15.44
CA SER A 12 3.29 -4.70 -14.50
C SER A 12 3.68 -5.99 -15.22
N LYS A 13 4.91 -6.48 -15.00
CA LYS A 13 5.38 -7.78 -15.51
C LYS A 13 4.88 -8.92 -14.61
N ILE A 14 3.93 -9.69 -15.11
CA ILE A 14 3.45 -10.93 -14.49
C ILE A 14 4.41 -12.04 -14.93
N THR A 15 5.04 -12.71 -13.97
CA THR A 15 6.02 -13.79 -14.21
C THR A 15 5.74 -14.95 -13.26
N LYS A 16 6.07 -16.17 -13.71
CA LYS A 16 5.92 -17.42 -12.94
C LYS A 16 6.67 -17.39 -11.58
N ASP A 17 7.72 -16.57 -11.49
CA ASP A 17 8.64 -16.51 -10.33
C ASP A 17 8.26 -15.47 -9.25
N GLY A 18 7.16 -14.73 -9.39
CA GLY A 18 6.69 -13.84 -8.33
C GLY A 18 7.46 -12.50 -8.21
N ARG A 19 7.77 -11.83 -9.34
CA ARG A 19 8.34 -10.45 -9.38
C ARG A 19 7.49 -9.37 -8.67
N SER A 20 6.35 -9.72 -8.09
CA SER A 20 5.53 -8.85 -7.22
C SER A 20 6.33 -8.27 -6.06
N LYS A 21 7.35 -8.96 -5.55
CA LYS A 21 8.22 -8.43 -4.47
C LYS A 21 8.86 -7.10 -4.84
N ASP A 22 9.42 -6.98 -6.04
CA ASP A 22 10.12 -5.77 -6.47
C ASP A 22 9.16 -4.70 -6.95
N ASP A 23 8.05 -5.07 -7.58
CA ASP A 23 6.98 -4.11 -7.90
C ASP A 23 6.38 -3.49 -6.63
N ILE A 24 6.11 -4.29 -5.60
CA ILE A 24 5.66 -3.80 -4.28
C ILE A 24 6.69 -2.84 -3.69
N LYS A 25 7.99 -3.18 -3.70
CA LYS A 25 9.03 -2.26 -3.20
C LYS A 25 9.01 -0.94 -3.97
N ASN A 26 8.93 -1.00 -5.29
CA ASN A 26 8.91 0.17 -6.17
C ASN A 26 7.69 1.04 -5.90
N ARG A 27 6.49 0.46 -5.77
CA ARG A 27 5.27 1.21 -5.43
C ARG A 27 5.31 1.82 -4.04
N LEU A 28 5.81 1.09 -3.04
CA LEU A 28 5.99 1.65 -1.71
C LEU A 28 7.03 2.80 -1.72
N ALA A 29 8.09 2.69 -2.50
CA ALA A 29 9.06 3.78 -2.68
C ALA A 29 8.43 5.01 -3.37
N GLN A 30 7.63 4.81 -4.42
CA GLN A 30 6.86 5.88 -5.07
C GLN A 30 5.87 6.53 -4.09
N ALA A 31 5.17 5.74 -3.29
CA ALA A 31 4.24 6.23 -2.28
C ALA A 31 4.96 7.03 -1.17
N LYS A 32 6.17 6.62 -0.75
CA LYS A 32 7.01 7.44 0.14
C LYS A 32 7.35 8.80 -0.50
N ARG A 33 7.72 8.82 -1.79
CA ARG A 33 7.98 10.07 -2.53
C ARG A 33 6.72 10.95 -2.60
N ALA A 34 5.55 10.36 -2.85
CA ALA A 34 4.28 11.06 -2.84
C ALA A 34 3.97 11.67 -1.46
N PHE A 35 4.22 10.92 -0.38
CA PHE A 35 4.10 11.43 0.99
C PHE A 35 4.97 12.66 1.20
N PHE A 36 6.26 12.60 0.82
CA PHE A 36 7.17 13.74 0.97
C PHE A 36 6.76 14.93 0.12
N LYS A 37 6.28 14.71 -1.12
CA LYS A 37 5.75 15.77 -1.98
C LYS A 37 4.53 16.48 -1.39
N LYS A 38 3.75 15.78 -0.54
CA LYS A 38 2.57 16.31 0.16
C LYS A 38 2.83 16.51 1.66
N ARG A 39 4.08 16.55 2.11
CA ARG A 39 4.45 16.59 3.54
C ARG A 39 3.85 17.78 4.27
N SER A 40 3.84 18.97 3.66
CA SER A 40 3.26 20.17 4.25
C SER A 40 1.77 20.01 4.58
N LEU A 41 1.05 19.23 3.79
CA LEU A 41 -0.37 18.90 4.01
C LEU A 41 -0.55 17.73 5.00
N LEU A 42 0.26 16.68 4.87
CA LEU A 42 0.12 15.44 5.64
C LEU A 42 0.68 15.52 7.06
N VAL A 43 1.44 16.57 7.38
CA VAL A 43 2.10 16.76 8.68
C VAL A 43 1.80 18.15 9.27
N SER A 44 0.85 18.90 8.69
CA SER A 44 0.35 20.16 9.26
C SER A 44 -0.60 19.89 10.43
N ASN A 45 -0.99 20.96 11.13
CA ASN A 45 -1.98 20.92 12.23
C ASN A 45 -3.42 20.89 11.69
N ILE A 46 -3.66 20.19 10.57
CA ILE A 46 -5.03 19.98 10.07
C ILE A 46 -5.75 18.93 10.91
N ASP A 47 -7.07 18.91 10.82
CA ASP A 47 -7.88 17.87 11.43
C ASP A 47 -7.40 16.46 10.99
N LEU A 48 -7.35 15.53 11.93
CA LEU A 48 -6.82 14.19 11.72
C LEU A 48 -7.68 13.39 10.72
N VAL A 49 -9.00 13.58 10.71
CA VAL A 49 -9.89 12.93 9.74
C VAL A 49 -9.52 13.39 8.35
N LEU A 50 -9.35 14.70 8.15
CA LEU A 50 -8.92 15.26 6.87
C LEU A 50 -7.52 14.79 6.45
N GLY A 51 -6.56 14.75 7.39
CA GLY A 51 -5.23 14.22 7.15
C GLY A 51 -5.23 12.76 6.67
N LYS A 52 -6.09 11.92 7.27
CA LYS A 52 -6.29 10.53 6.83
C LYS A 52 -6.90 10.44 5.43
N ILE A 53 -7.83 11.31 5.07
CA ILE A 53 -8.41 11.37 3.72
C ILE A 53 -7.30 11.68 2.70
N PHE A 54 -6.47 12.70 2.96
CA PHE A 54 -5.37 13.04 2.08
C PHE A 54 -4.31 11.95 1.97
N LEU A 55 -4.00 11.27 3.08
CA LEU A 55 -3.09 10.13 3.08
C LEU A 55 -3.63 9.03 2.16
N LYS A 56 -4.92 8.69 2.26
CA LYS A 56 -5.56 7.69 1.41
C LYS A 56 -5.58 8.13 -0.06
N LEU A 57 -5.89 9.41 -0.31
CA LEU A 57 -6.02 9.96 -1.67
C LEU A 57 -4.68 10.00 -2.42
N TYR A 58 -3.60 10.45 -1.79
CA TYR A 58 -2.32 10.65 -2.47
C TYR A 58 -1.36 9.47 -2.30
N VAL A 59 -1.34 8.86 -1.12
CA VAL A 59 -0.33 7.85 -0.76
C VAL A 59 -0.85 6.44 -0.98
N TRP A 60 -2.05 6.10 -0.49
CA TRP A 60 -2.60 4.74 -0.70
C TRP A 60 -2.91 4.48 -2.18
N SER A 61 -3.44 5.48 -2.89
CA SER A 61 -3.69 5.36 -4.34
C SER A 61 -2.42 4.97 -5.11
N THR A 62 -1.29 5.62 -4.79
CA THR A 62 0.03 5.35 -5.37
C THR A 62 0.56 3.98 -4.94
N ALA A 63 0.45 3.64 -3.66
CA ALA A 63 0.91 2.35 -3.12
C ALA A 63 0.12 1.16 -3.68
N LEU A 64 -1.17 1.34 -3.98
CA LEU A 64 -2.08 0.29 -4.46
C LEU A 64 -2.20 0.24 -5.98
N TYR A 65 -1.47 1.07 -6.72
CA TYR A 65 -1.50 1.04 -8.17
C TYR A 65 -0.88 -0.28 -8.68
N GLY A 66 -1.57 -0.95 -9.60
CA GLY A 66 -1.14 -2.25 -10.13
C GLY A 66 -1.30 -3.42 -9.14
N SER A 67 -1.80 -3.19 -7.92
CA SER A 67 -1.85 -4.22 -6.87
C SER A 67 -2.76 -5.41 -7.14
N GLY A 68 -3.64 -5.32 -8.15
CA GLY A 68 -4.52 -6.42 -8.55
C GLY A 68 -3.77 -7.64 -9.11
N THR A 69 -2.55 -7.46 -9.61
CA THR A 69 -1.73 -8.52 -10.24
C THR A 69 -0.62 -9.03 -9.33
N TRP A 70 -0.61 -8.61 -8.06
CA TRP A 70 0.44 -8.99 -7.12
C TRP A 70 0.19 -10.34 -6.48
N SER A 71 1.19 -11.22 -6.58
CA SER A 71 1.33 -12.39 -5.72
C SER A 71 1.82 -11.92 -4.35
N VAL A 72 0.97 -12.06 -3.33
CA VAL A 72 1.26 -11.51 -2.00
C VAL A 72 1.36 -12.61 -0.94
N GLY A 73 2.51 -12.67 -0.27
CA GLY A 73 2.78 -13.60 0.84
C GLY A 73 2.92 -12.90 2.19
N LYS A 74 3.33 -13.67 3.21
CA LYS A 74 3.63 -13.15 4.55
C LYS A 74 4.73 -12.07 4.56
N PRO A 75 5.82 -12.15 3.76
CA PRO A 75 6.84 -11.10 3.70
C PRO A 75 6.30 -9.79 3.13
N GLU A 76 5.50 -9.86 2.07
CA GLU A 76 4.90 -8.71 1.39
C GLU A 76 3.91 -8.00 2.33
N ARG A 77 3.07 -8.78 3.03
CA ARG A 77 2.17 -8.26 4.07
C ARG A 77 2.92 -7.43 5.10
N ARG A 78 4.00 -7.99 5.69
CA ARG A 78 4.80 -7.30 6.70
C ARG A 78 5.38 -5.99 6.16
N ARG A 79 5.80 -5.96 4.89
CA ARG A 79 6.34 -4.74 4.25
C ARG A 79 5.28 -3.67 4.06
N VAL A 80 4.07 -4.04 3.62
CA VAL A 80 2.94 -3.12 3.45
C VAL A 80 2.48 -2.57 4.80
N GLU A 81 2.35 -3.43 5.82
CA GLU A 81 1.97 -3.00 7.17
C GLU A 81 3.05 -2.10 7.81
N ALA A 82 4.33 -2.40 7.61
CA ALA A 82 5.43 -1.54 8.08
C ALA A 82 5.42 -0.17 7.39
N PHE A 83 5.12 -0.12 6.09
CA PHE A 83 4.95 1.14 5.38
C PHE A 83 3.75 1.94 5.91
N GLU A 84 2.63 1.29 6.17
CA GLU A 84 1.44 1.94 6.74
C GLU A 84 1.75 2.57 8.10
N MET A 85 2.41 1.81 8.99
CA MET A 85 2.87 2.32 10.28
C MET A 85 3.89 3.46 10.17
N TRP A 86 4.72 3.47 9.12
CA TRP A 86 5.66 4.55 8.84
C TRP A 86 4.93 5.85 8.47
N CYS A 87 3.88 5.77 7.65
CA CYS A 87 3.05 6.92 7.30
C CYS A 87 2.35 7.51 8.53
N TYR A 88 1.72 6.67 9.36
CA TYR A 88 1.03 7.14 10.56
C TYR A 88 1.97 7.82 11.56
N ARG A 89 3.15 7.24 11.81
CA ARG A 89 4.14 7.87 12.70
C ARG A 89 4.56 9.24 12.20
N ARG A 90 4.78 9.39 10.89
CA ARG A 90 5.17 10.67 10.29
C ARG A 90 4.06 11.71 10.36
N MET A 91 2.81 11.32 10.12
CA MET A 91 1.63 12.17 10.26
C MET A 91 1.46 12.65 11.71
N LEU A 92 1.64 11.76 12.68
CA LEU A 92 1.60 12.08 14.11
C LEU A 92 2.90 12.74 14.65
N ARG A 93 3.88 13.02 13.78
CA ARG A 93 5.18 13.61 14.16
C ARG A 93 5.97 12.82 15.22
N ILE A 94 5.72 11.52 15.34
CA ILE A 94 6.41 10.63 16.28
C ILE A 94 7.83 10.37 15.78
N LYS A 95 8.82 10.67 16.63
CA LYS A 95 10.24 10.40 16.37
C LYS A 95 10.55 8.94 16.72
N TRP A 96 11.63 8.42 16.15
CA TRP A 96 12.08 7.05 16.45
C TRP A 96 12.57 6.90 17.91
N THR A 97 13.04 7.99 18.50
CA THR A 97 13.48 8.10 19.91
C THR A 97 12.34 7.95 20.89
N ASP A 98 11.11 8.25 20.49
CA ASP A 98 9.94 8.22 21.37
C ASP A 98 9.51 6.79 21.72
N LYS A 99 10.06 5.79 21.00
CA LYS A 99 9.81 4.34 21.21
C LYS A 99 8.32 3.96 21.34
N VAL A 100 7.44 4.72 20.68
CA VAL A 100 5.99 4.51 20.74
C VAL A 100 5.60 3.18 20.09
N ARG A 101 4.88 2.36 20.85
CA ARG A 101 4.32 1.06 20.42
C ARG A 101 3.36 1.22 19.25
N ASN A 102 3.27 0.20 18.38
CA ASN A 102 2.38 0.23 17.22
C ASN A 102 0.91 0.37 17.62
N GLU A 103 0.52 -0.28 18.72
CA GLU A 103 -0.85 -0.25 19.24
C GLU A 103 -1.28 1.18 19.56
N LEU A 104 -0.44 1.94 20.28
CA LEU A 104 -0.71 3.33 20.64
C LEU A 104 -0.71 4.27 19.42
N VAL A 105 0.09 3.97 18.38
CA VAL A 105 0.01 4.73 17.12
C VAL A 105 -1.35 4.54 16.45
N LEU A 106 -1.87 3.31 16.41
CA LEU A 106 -3.18 3.01 15.81
C LEU A 106 -4.32 3.64 16.62
N ASP A 107 -4.21 3.63 17.95
CA ASP A 107 -5.14 4.28 18.86
C ASP A 107 -5.21 5.80 18.61
N ARG A 108 -4.06 6.48 18.53
CA ARG A 108 -3.98 7.92 18.19
C ARG A 108 -4.52 8.25 16.81
N ILE A 109 -4.38 7.35 15.84
CA ILE A 109 -4.96 7.50 14.49
C ILE A 109 -6.49 7.28 14.52
N GLY A 110 -6.99 6.53 15.50
CA GLY A 110 -8.38 6.07 15.58
C GLY A 110 -8.75 5.12 14.45
N GLU A 111 -7.79 4.39 13.88
CA GLU A 111 -8.04 3.44 12.79
C GLU A 111 -7.07 2.27 12.81
N GLY A 112 -7.58 1.07 12.52
CA GLY A 112 -6.76 -0.12 12.33
C GLY A 112 -6.10 -0.16 10.95
N ARG A 113 -5.09 -1.01 10.78
CA ARG A 113 -4.42 -1.22 9.48
C ARG A 113 -5.43 -1.56 8.39
N SER A 114 -5.39 -0.79 7.31
CA SER A 114 -6.35 -0.81 6.21
C SER A 114 -5.69 -1.05 4.85
N LEU A 115 -4.41 -0.71 4.69
CA LEU A 115 -3.75 -0.77 3.39
C LEU A 115 -3.68 -2.19 2.84
N TRP A 116 -3.30 -3.15 3.68
CA TRP A 116 -3.27 -4.57 3.30
C TRP A 116 -4.68 -5.13 2.98
N LYS A 117 -5.69 -4.74 3.75
CA LYS A 117 -7.09 -5.12 3.50
C LYS A 117 -7.57 -4.57 2.15
N ASN A 118 -7.20 -3.34 1.82
CA ASN A 118 -7.53 -2.73 0.53
C ASN A 118 -6.83 -3.42 -0.64
N LEU A 119 -5.56 -3.80 -0.46
CA LEU A 119 -4.77 -4.53 -1.43
C LEU A 119 -5.41 -5.89 -1.76
N THR A 120 -5.66 -6.69 -0.72
CA THR A 120 -6.29 -8.01 -0.85
C THR A 120 -7.65 -7.93 -1.54
N ARG A 121 -8.49 -6.99 -1.12
CA ARG A 121 -9.78 -6.72 -1.79
C ARG A 121 -9.65 -6.38 -3.28
N ARG A 122 -8.63 -5.61 -3.69
CA ARG A 122 -8.39 -5.29 -5.11
C ARG A 122 -7.98 -6.51 -5.92
N ARG A 123 -7.10 -7.34 -5.35
CA ARG A 123 -6.69 -8.62 -5.94
C ARG A 123 -7.89 -9.57 -6.11
N ASP A 124 -8.68 -9.75 -5.06
CA ASP A 124 -9.82 -10.68 -5.09
C ASP A 124 -10.88 -10.23 -6.10
N ARG A 125 -11.11 -8.91 -6.24
CA ARG A 125 -11.95 -8.37 -7.32
C ARG A 125 -11.39 -8.69 -8.69
N MET A 126 -10.09 -8.52 -8.91
CA MET A 126 -9.44 -8.84 -10.19
C MET A 126 -9.60 -10.32 -10.54
N VAL A 127 -9.34 -11.22 -9.59
CA VAL A 127 -9.58 -12.66 -9.76
C VAL A 127 -11.04 -12.93 -10.09
N GLY A 128 -11.97 -12.33 -9.35
CA GLY A 128 -13.41 -12.47 -9.63
C GLY A 128 -13.84 -11.89 -10.98
N HIS A 129 -13.14 -10.89 -11.53
CA HIS A 129 -13.39 -10.40 -12.89
C HIS A 129 -12.92 -11.41 -13.94
N ILE A 130 -11.72 -11.99 -13.76
CA ILE A 130 -11.16 -13.01 -14.66
C ILE A 130 -12.07 -14.25 -14.69
N LEU A 131 -12.56 -14.70 -13.53
CA LEU A 131 -13.41 -15.89 -13.43
C LEU A 131 -14.83 -15.72 -14.00
N ARG A 132 -15.33 -14.47 -14.10
CA ARG A 132 -16.68 -14.18 -14.62
C ARG A 132 -16.77 -14.10 -16.13
N HIS A 133 -15.64 -13.93 -16.81
CA HIS A 133 -15.56 -13.97 -18.27
C HIS A 133 -14.68 -15.16 -18.67
N PRO A 134 -15.23 -16.39 -18.73
CA PRO A 134 -14.51 -17.49 -19.37
C PRO A 134 -14.31 -17.09 -20.83
N GLY A 135 -13.04 -17.00 -21.23
CA GLY A 135 -12.66 -16.85 -22.63
C GLY A 135 -12.93 -18.11 -23.43
#